data_AF-A0A812N3Y4-F1
#
_entry.id   AF-A0A812N3Y4-F1
#
_cell.length_a   1.000
_cell.length_b   1.000
_cell.length_c   1.000
_cell.angle_alpha   90.00
_cell.angle_beta   90.00
_cell.angle_gamma   90.00
#
_symmetry.space_group_name_H-M   'P 1'
#
loop_
_entity.id
_entity.type
_entity.pdbx_description
1 polymer ?
#
loop_
_entity_poly.entity_id
_entity_poly.type
_entity_poly.pdbx_seq_one_letter_code
_entity_poly.pdbx_strand_id
1 'polypeptide(L)'
;MFRKLVEFAAIFQALGVGAETACLSNAISSSQRKNLTANGESYPIGLWINNWDASFVTTATLHILIEELLGYNVIETGVGPGTTNAFYASKQDLRMCFLIILVCLSRVTHNHINIEQWPEDYAAVWAEIVTKYPSSAPVDLGSMGYDGAISTYFARSILAESYFQDGAVLQHYRSWNTSWSQNEKYFASLASIDKSLLHPCNETQLMASSQNEGYLKFTGDMDGLRQQPNGDLVAYCPDGYWWLSPACRHNASRCVPYVTAALGWWGLDDMMQKVTAYDMPVAVGVSRRWEEFALQVKCLFYWWIPDATFLDLAPVDITFPPYDFNAYINGDKRTAAASSAVTKIVSQDLSSLAPNVVELVRKKDVMDMMQEWRKSGDTTRDVAFGLYNTNLEDFTSIRDDLTFLECRACVSGRYSKQMQDDIGITYECRPCEPGTSQPSGAALACEPCQHGEYQNNSGSQSCNRCDIGQYQDQKGSPLCFSCPEGGTTLGFGSISRADCGCPAGYINVEGNASQLSCAECGEGFDCPALSTRDSLISGSSALGDQFVPVVLENFYSTPEAPLAAYRCVGEFRCPGGTPGSCRSSLQGTACTDCPQGQTWGEAR
;
A
#
# COMPACT_ATOMS: atom_id res chain seq x y z
N MET A 1 3.32 13.78 5.71
CA MET A 1 2.63 14.14 6.97
C MET A 1 3.45 13.82 8.22
N PHE A 2 3.78 12.55 8.49
CA PHE A 2 4.44 12.11 9.74
C PHE A 2 5.85 12.64 9.98
N ARG A 3 6.74 12.67 8.98
CA ARG A 3 8.08 13.28 9.13
C ARG A 3 8.00 14.76 9.51
N LYS A 4 6.99 15.48 9.00
CA LYS A 4 6.70 16.89 9.34
C LYS A 4 5.97 17.06 10.66
N LEU A 5 5.13 16.10 11.08
CA LEU A 5 4.50 16.05 12.40
C LEU A 5 5.53 15.75 13.50
N VAL A 6 6.49 14.86 13.24
CA VAL A 6 7.64 14.58 14.11
C VAL A 6 8.59 15.78 14.15
N GLU A 7 8.83 16.48 13.04
CA GLU A 7 9.53 17.77 13.04
C GLU A 7 8.75 18.84 13.85
N PHE A 8 7.41 18.89 13.74
CA PHE A 8 6.55 19.77 14.54
C PHE A 8 6.62 19.45 16.04
N ALA A 9 6.62 18.17 16.41
CA ALA A 9 6.80 17.70 17.79
C ALA A 9 8.24 17.88 18.30
N ALA A 10 9.24 17.77 17.43
CA ALA A 10 10.65 18.03 17.75
C ALA A 10 10.91 19.53 17.97
N ILE A 11 10.19 20.41 17.27
CA ILE A 11 10.17 21.86 17.58
C ILE A 11 9.67 22.09 19.01
N PHE A 12 8.69 21.32 19.49
CA PHE A 12 8.21 21.39 20.88
C PHE A 12 9.25 20.91 21.91
N GLN A 13 9.99 19.83 21.62
CA GLN A 13 11.06 19.36 22.51
C GLN A 13 12.29 20.29 22.51
N ALA A 14 12.60 20.94 21.38
CA ALA A 14 13.73 21.85 21.24
C ALA A 14 13.49 23.23 21.89
N LEU A 15 12.23 23.63 22.11
CA LEU A 15 11.88 24.94 22.67
C LEU A 15 11.85 25.01 24.20
N GLY A 16 12.13 23.92 24.93
CA GLY A 16 12.29 23.98 26.39
C GLY A 16 11.11 24.64 27.09
N VAL A 17 9.89 24.33 26.65
CA VAL A 17 8.64 24.91 27.15
C VAL A 17 8.34 24.27 28.50
N GLY A 18 8.77 24.93 29.58
CA GLY A 18 8.47 24.52 30.95
C GLY A 18 6.96 24.50 31.23
N ALA A 19 6.58 23.84 32.33
CA ALA A 19 5.22 23.45 32.73
C ALA A 19 4.18 24.58 32.95
N GLU A 20 4.41 25.81 32.47
CA GLU A 20 3.48 26.96 32.63
C GLU A 20 3.13 27.68 31.32
N THR A 21 3.66 27.26 30.18
CA THR A 21 3.41 27.93 28.89
C THR A 21 2.32 27.21 28.11
N ALA A 22 1.16 27.86 28.01
CA ALA A 22 0.00 27.41 27.22
C ALA A 22 0.32 27.31 25.73
N CYS A 23 -0.21 26.28 25.06
CA CYS A 23 -0.08 26.07 23.62
C CYS A 23 -1.03 26.96 22.81
N LEU A 24 -2.24 27.23 23.33
CA LEU A 24 -3.24 28.10 22.74
C LEU A 24 -3.13 29.54 23.27
N SER A 25 -3.28 30.52 22.38
CA SER A 25 -3.27 31.95 22.76
C SER A 25 -4.40 32.37 23.70
N ASN A 26 -5.47 31.58 23.77
CA ASN A 26 -6.64 31.77 24.63
C ASN A 26 -6.85 30.59 25.59
N ALA A 27 -5.77 29.90 25.99
CA ALA A 27 -5.84 28.72 26.82
C ALA A 27 -6.46 28.99 28.21
N ILE A 28 -7.31 28.05 28.64
CA ILE A 28 -7.78 27.93 30.01
C ILE A 28 -6.63 27.43 30.87
N SER A 29 -6.29 28.20 31.91
CA SER A 29 -5.18 27.86 32.82
C SER A 29 -5.45 26.54 33.54
N SER A 30 -4.40 25.81 33.89
CA SER A 30 -4.49 24.52 34.61
C SER A 30 -5.33 24.63 35.89
N SER A 31 -5.24 25.76 36.60
CA SER A 31 -6.02 26.03 37.83
C SER A 31 -7.54 26.13 37.62
N GLN A 32 -7.98 26.40 36.39
CA GLN A 32 -9.39 26.56 36.02
C GLN A 32 -9.98 25.32 35.37
N ARG A 33 -9.17 24.28 35.14
CA ARG A 33 -9.61 23.03 34.51
C ARG A 33 -10.39 22.17 35.49
N LYS A 34 -11.38 21.44 34.98
CA LYS A 34 -12.29 20.61 35.78
C LYS A 34 -12.24 19.13 35.38
N ASN A 35 -12.55 18.27 36.34
CA ASN A 35 -12.76 16.85 36.10
C ASN A 35 -14.20 16.57 35.61
N LEU A 36 -14.42 15.37 35.08
CA LEU A 36 -15.75 14.79 35.00
C LEU A 36 -16.25 14.46 36.40
N THR A 37 -17.58 14.46 36.57
CA THR A 37 -18.24 14.06 37.82
C THR A 37 -19.38 13.11 37.50
N ALA A 38 -19.25 11.84 37.90
CA ALA A 38 -20.26 10.82 37.70
C ALA A 38 -20.27 9.86 38.90
N ASN A 39 -21.46 9.39 39.31
CA ASN A 39 -21.62 8.41 40.39
C ASN A 39 -20.94 8.77 41.73
N GLY A 40 -20.75 10.06 42.02
CA GLY A 40 -20.09 10.54 43.24
C GLY A 40 -18.55 10.56 43.16
N GLU A 41 -17.97 10.18 42.03
CA GLU A 41 -16.53 10.24 41.78
C GLU A 41 -16.18 11.42 40.86
N SER A 42 -14.94 11.91 41.01
CA SER A 42 -14.38 12.98 40.17
C SER A 42 -13.06 12.53 39.58
N TYR A 43 -12.99 12.51 38.24
CA TYR A 43 -11.84 11.97 37.49
C TYR A 43 -11.62 12.73 36.18
N PRO A 44 -10.38 12.78 35.66
CA PRO A 44 -10.08 13.41 34.37
C PRO A 44 -10.67 12.63 33.18
N ILE A 45 -10.75 13.28 32.03
CA ILE A 45 -11.09 12.62 30.77
C ILE A 45 -9.92 11.72 30.35
N GLY A 46 -10.12 10.40 30.35
CA GLY A 46 -9.14 9.46 29.80
C GLY A 46 -9.12 9.42 28.27
N LEU A 47 -7.94 9.61 27.70
CA LEU A 47 -7.61 9.34 26.29
C LEU A 47 -6.81 8.04 26.19
N TRP A 48 -7.24 7.13 25.33
CA TRP A 48 -6.44 5.94 25.02
C TRP A 48 -5.44 6.24 23.90
N ILE A 49 -4.20 5.75 24.03
CA ILE A 49 -3.16 5.91 23.01
C ILE A 49 -2.81 4.56 22.40
N ASN A 50 -3.03 4.43 21.09
CA ASN A 50 -2.54 3.27 20.34
C ASN A 50 -1.03 3.37 20.13
N ASN A 51 -0.37 2.24 20.01
CA ASN A 51 1.10 2.15 19.99
C ASN A 51 1.73 2.40 18.60
N TRP A 52 1.17 3.33 17.80
CA TRP A 52 1.73 3.76 16.52
C TRP A 52 1.72 5.29 16.40
N ASP A 53 2.64 5.84 15.60
CA ASP A 53 2.97 7.27 15.56
C ASP A 53 1.76 8.17 15.30
N ALA A 54 0.83 7.76 14.43
CA ALA A 54 -0.41 8.49 14.17
C ALA A 54 -1.25 8.70 15.42
N SER A 55 -1.39 7.67 16.25
CA SER A 55 -2.15 7.79 17.49
C SER A 55 -1.46 8.66 18.53
N PHE A 56 -0.13 8.65 18.62
CA PHE A 56 0.56 9.55 19.54
C PHE A 56 0.33 11.01 19.19
N VAL A 57 0.51 11.37 17.92
CA VAL A 57 0.41 12.77 17.48
C VAL A 57 -1.03 13.30 17.59
N THR A 58 -1.98 12.52 17.11
CA THR A 58 -3.39 12.94 17.12
C THR A 58 -3.94 12.99 18.54
N THR A 59 -3.60 12.01 19.40
CA THR A 59 -4.06 12.02 20.80
C THR A 59 -3.43 13.17 21.58
N ALA A 60 -2.15 13.48 21.37
CA ALA A 60 -1.51 14.64 21.99
C ALA A 60 -2.14 15.98 21.55
N THR A 61 -2.52 16.09 20.27
CA THR A 61 -3.23 17.29 19.77
C THR A 61 -4.60 17.43 20.44
N LEU A 62 -5.35 16.32 20.52
CA LEU A 62 -6.66 16.30 21.15
C LEU A 62 -6.59 16.59 22.66
N HIS A 63 -5.58 16.06 23.36
CA HIS A 63 -5.29 16.37 24.75
C HIS A 63 -5.27 17.88 24.97
N ILE A 64 -4.42 18.57 24.20
CA ILE A 64 -4.24 20.02 24.33
C ILE A 64 -5.55 20.76 24.04
N LEU A 65 -6.32 20.37 23.03
CA LEU A 65 -7.63 20.98 22.76
C LEU A 65 -8.61 20.79 23.92
N ILE A 66 -8.70 19.60 24.49
CA ILE A 66 -9.63 19.33 25.59
C ILE A 66 -9.23 20.13 26.85
N GLU A 67 -7.94 20.20 27.15
CA GLU A 67 -7.45 20.92 28.33
C GLU A 67 -7.49 22.43 28.18
N GLU A 68 -6.92 22.95 27.10
CA GLU A 68 -6.70 24.38 26.94
C GLU A 68 -7.89 25.09 26.31
N LEU A 69 -8.67 24.44 25.44
CA LEU A 69 -9.84 25.08 24.85
C LEU A 69 -11.12 24.82 25.65
N LEU A 70 -11.33 23.58 26.12
CA LEU A 70 -12.57 23.20 26.79
C LEU A 70 -12.46 23.18 28.33
N GLY A 71 -11.25 23.24 28.87
CA GLY A 71 -11.02 23.40 30.30
C GLY A 71 -11.27 22.13 31.11
N TYR A 72 -11.05 20.94 30.54
CA TYR A 72 -11.12 19.69 31.29
C TYR A 72 -9.71 19.22 31.68
N ASN A 73 -9.56 18.49 32.78
CA ASN A 73 -8.32 17.75 33.02
C ASN A 73 -8.33 16.47 32.19
N VAL A 74 -7.19 16.15 31.58
CA VAL A 74 -7.04 14.97 30.73
C VAL A 74 -6.01 14.03 31.35
N ILE A 75 -6.21 12.73 31.16
CA ILE A 75 -5.18 11.73 31.42
C ILE A 75 -5.02 10.85 30.19
N GLU A 76 -3.77 10.68 29.76
CA GLU A 76 -3.44 9.70 28.74
C GLU A 76 -3.23 8.35 29.42
N THR A 77 -3.92 7.32 28.95
CA THR A 77 -3.75 5.97 29.47
C THR A 77 -3.52 4.97 28.35
N GLY A 78 -2.95 3.83 28.72
CA GLY A 78 -3.00 2.63 27.91
C GLY A 78 -2.23 2.70 26.60
N VAL A 79 -0.90 2.89 26.65
CA VAL A 79 -0.05 2.54 25.50
C VAL A 79 -0.18 1.02 25.30
N GLY A 80 -1.02 0.61 24.37
CA GLY A 80 -1.41 -0.78 24.20
C GLY A 80 -1.63 -1.14 22.73
N PRO A 81 -1.33 -2.38 22.33
CA PRO A 81 -1.46 -2.79 20.94
C PRO A 81 -2.93 -2.97 20.56
N GLY A 82 -3.32 -2.39 19.41
CA GLY A 82 -4.49 -2.79 18.64
C GLY A 82 -5.80 -2.05 18.92
N THR A 83 -6.47 -1.70 17.81
CA THR A 83 -7.77 -1.02 17.71
C THR A 83 -8.85 -1.65 18.61
N THR A 84 -8.90 -2.98 18.73
CA THR A 84 -9.93 -3.66 19.53
C THR A 84 -9.76 -3.45 21.05
N ASN A 85 -8.53 -3.44 21.56
CA ASN A 85 -8.27 -3.17 23.00
C ASN A 85 -8.65 -1.73 23.34
N ALA A 86 -8.24 -0.84 22.45
CA ALA A 86 -8.60 0.55 22.37
C ALA A 86 -10.12 0.77 22.41
N PHE A 87 -10.85 -0.01 21.61
CA PHE A 87 -12.32 -0.01 21.57
C PHE A 87 -12.92 -0.45 22.92
N TYR A 88 -12.46 -1.56 23.51
CA TYR A 88 -12.95 -2.01 24.81
C TYR A 88 -12.64 -1.03 25.95
N ALA A 89 -11.49 -0.35 25.89
CA ALA A 89 -11.15 0.69 26.86
C ALA A 89 -12.14 1.86 26.83
N SER A 90 -12.66 2.22 25.65
CA SER A 90 -13.70 3.25 25.50
C SER A 90 -15.08 2.84 26.06
N LYS A 91 -15.25 1.58 26.48
CA LYS A 91 -16.48 1.14 27.14
C LYS A 91 -16.30 1.25 28.65
N GLN A 92 -16.87 2.29 29.26
CA GLN A 92 -17.00 2.37 30.71
C GLN A 92 -17.74 1.13 31.27
N ASP A 93 -17.36 0.71 32.47
CA ASP A 93 -17.74 -0.54 33.15
C ASP A 93 -17.07 -1.85 32.67
N LEU A 94 -16.24 -1.82 31.62
CA LEU A 94 -15.40 -2.98 31.29
C LEU A 94 -14.00 -2.88 31.91
N ARG A 95 -13.54 -4.03 32.35
CA ARG A 95 -12.17 -4.29 32.77
C ARG A 95 -11.23 -4.03 31.59
N MET A 96 -10.02 -3.52 31.84
CA MET A 96 -8.98 -3.47 30.81
C MET A 96 -8.66 -4.90 30.36
N CYS A 97 -9.14 -5.28 29.19
CA CYS A 97 -9.00 -6.64 28.66
C CYS A 97 -7.87 -6.68 27.65
N PHE A 98 -6.81 -7.40 27.98
CA PHE A 98 -5.79 -7.75 27.01
C PHE A 98 -6.25 -9.01 26.27
N LEU A 99 -6.56 -8.88 24.98
CA LEU A 99 -6.89 -10.01 24.10
C LEU A 99 -5.80 -11.11 24.11
N ILE A 100 -4.54 -10.74 24.34
CA ILE A 100 -3.37 -11.65 24.34
C ILE A 100 -3.45 -12.73 25.43
N ILE A 101 -4.05 -12.41 26.58
CA ILE A 101 -4.05 -13.28 27.76
C ILE A 101 -5.46 -13.59 28.27
N LEU A 102 -6.51 -13.00 27.65
CA LEU A 102 -7.90 -13.06 28.14
C LEU A 102 -8.04 -12.66 29.62
N VAL A 103 -7.04 -11.95 30.17
CA VAL A 103 -7.07 -11.42 31.53
C VAL A 103 -7.55 -9.99 31.45
N CYS A 104 -8.82 -9.84 31.80
CA CYS A 104 -9.41 -8.57 32.12
C CYS A 104 -8.95 -8.15 33.53
N LEU A 105 -8.06 -7.15 33.62
CA LEU A 105 -7.58 -6.64 34.91
C LEU A 105 -8.74 -6.10 35.75
N SER A 106 -8.68 -6.26 37.07
CA SER A 106 -9.71 -5.80 38.01
C SER A 106 -9.77 -4.28 38.19
N ARG A 107 -9.23 -3.49 37.25
CA ARG A 107 -9.26 -2.03 37.30
C ARG A 107 -10.25 -1.49 36.28
N VAL A 108 -11.24 -0.75 36.77
CA VAL A 108 -12.10 0.10 35.94
C VAL A 108 -11.23 1.16 35.31
N THR A 109 -11.33 1.35 33.99
CA THR A 109 -10.60 2.40 33.27
C THR A 109 -11.56 3.53 32.91
N HIS A 110 -11.23 4.76 33.27
CA HIS A 110 -11.97 5.97 32.89
C HIS A 110 -11.54 6.47 31.51
N ASN A 111 -11.49 5.57 30.53
CA ASN A 111 -11.14 5.91 29.15
C ASN A 111 -12.41 6.25 28.39
N HIS A 112 -12.42 7.43 27.77
CA HIS A 112 -13.62 7.98 27.14
C HIS A 112 -13.44 8.20 25.65
N ILE A 113 -12.21 8.41 25.17
CA ILE A 113 -11.97 8.78 23.78
C ILE A 113 -10.84 7.93 23.23
N ASN A 114 -11.08 7.46 22.02
CA ASN A 114 -10.09 6.81 21.19
C ASN A 114 -10.21 7.30 19.76
N ILE A 115 -9.10 7.73 19.19
CA ILE A 115 -9.02 8.18 17.80
C ILE A 115 -8.01 7.30 17.08
N GLU A 116 -7.86 7.48 15.77
CA GLU A 116 -6.99 6.61 14.97
C GLU A 116 -7.48 5.16 14.91
N GLN A 117 -8.80 4.93 14.86
CA GLN A 117 -9.37 3.59 14.88
C GLN A 117 -9.64 3.04 13.47
N TRP A 118 -9.30 1.77 13.24
CA TRP A 118 -9.52 1.10 11.96
C TRP A 118 -10.82 0.27 12.01
N PRO A 119 -11.90 0.65 11.31
CA PRO A 119 -13.22 0.02 11.39
C PRO A 119 -13.21 -1.51 11.26
N GLU A 120 -12.40 -2.03 10.36
CA GLU A 120 -12.26 -3.46 10.09
C GLU A 120 -11.83 -4.28 11.32
N ASP A 121 -11.04 -3.70 12.22
CA ASP A 121 -10.51 -4.39 13.40
C ASP A 121 -11.53 -4.50 14.53
N TYR A 122 -12.57 -3.65 14.52
CA TYR A 122 -13.58 -3.61 15.59
C TYR A 122 -15.01 -3.82 15.10
N ALA A 123 -15.31 -3.83 13.80
CA ALA A 123 -16.68 -3.91 13.28
C ALA A 123 -17.46 -5.13 13.79
N ALA A 124 -16.83 -6.32 13.82
CA ALA A 124 -17.46 -7.54 14.33
C ALA A 124 -17.73 -7.44 15.84
N VAL A 125 -16.79 -6.90 16.59
CA VAL A 125 -16.89 -6.69 18.05
C VAL A 125 -17.96 -5.64 18.37
N TRP A 126 -18.03 -4.57 17.58
CA TRP A 126 -19.04 -3.53 17.69
C TRP A 126 -20.44 -4.09 17.46
N ALA A 127 -20.63 -4.90 16.41
CA ALA A 127 -21.92 -5.55 16.14
C ALA A 127 -22.37 -6.44 17.31
N GLU A 128 -21.45 -7.21 17.92
CA GLU A 128 -21.76 -8.01 19.12
C GLU A 128 -22.15 -7.10 20.30
N ILE A 129 -21.37 -6.07 20.58
CA ILE A 129 -21.57 -5.21 21.75
C ILE A 129 -22.85 -4.38 21.62
N VAL A 130 -23.15 -3.82 20.46
CA VAL A 130 -24.40 -3.09 20.22
C VAL A 130 -25.60 -4.01 20.46
N THR A 131 -25.50 -5.28 20.05
CA THR A 131 -26.57 -6.26 20.25
C THR A 131 -26.71 -6.66 21.73
N LYS A 132 -25.59 -6.90 22.42
CA LYS A 132 -25.57 -7.51 23.77
C LYS A 132 -25.60 -6.47 24.90
N TYR A 133 -25.07 -5.28 24.67
CA TYR A 133 -24.90 -4.20 25.65
C TYR A 133 -25.20 -2.81 25.03
N PRO A 134 -26.41 -2.58 24.50
CA PRO A 134 -26.75 -1.36 23.76
C PRO A 134 -26.62 -0.06 24.58
N SER A 135 -26.75 -0.14 25.90
CA SER A 135 -26.67 1.00 26.83
C SER A 135 -25.24 1.38 27.24
N SER A 136 -24.24 0.59 26.83
CA SER A 136 -22.83 0.83 27.12
C SER A 136 -21.97 0.69 25.87
N ALA A 137 -22.58 0.71 24.68
CA ALA A 137 -21.89 0.53 23.41
C ALA A 137 -21.19 1.85 23.02
N PRO A 138 -19.88 1.83 22.73
CA PRO A 138 -19.19 3.03 22.27
C PRO A 138 -19.84 3.63 21.02
N VAL A 139 -19.73 4.95 20.90
CA VAL A 139 -20.30 5.74 19.81
C VAL A 139 -19.20 6.04 18.80
N ASP A 140 -19.40 5.62 17.56
CA ASP A 140 -18.57 6.03 16.43
C ASP A 140 -18.94 7.48 16.04
N LEU A 141 -17.95 8.36 16.06
CA LEU A 141 -18.09 9.77 15.73
C LEU A 141 -17.71 10.09 14.27
N GLY A 142 -17.39 9.08 13.47
CA GLY A 142 -17.04 9.22 12.06
C GLY A 142 -15.54 9.41 11.81
N SER A 143 -15.22 9.78 10.58
CA SER A 143 -13.85 9.84 10.05
C SER A 143 -12.95 10.88 10.73
N MET A 144 -11.66 10.56 10.80
CA MET A 144 -10.52 11.42 11.12
C MET A 144 -10.13 12.35 9.97
N GLY A 145 -10.83 12.30 8.83
CA GLY A 145 -10.61 13.15 7.65
C GLY A 145 -9.56 12.63 6.67
N TYR A 146 -9.12 11.39 6.84
CA TYR A 146 -8.26 10.72 5.88
C TYR A 146 -8.58 9.22 5.87
N ASP A 147 -8.28 8.59 4.73
CA ASP A 147 -8.40 7.15 4.58
C ASP A 147 -7.06 6.49 4.88
N GLY A 148 -7.12 5.46 5.71
CA GLY A 148 -6.04 4.53 5.91
C GLY A 148 -6.06 3.47 4.80
N ALA A 149 -4.89 3.00 4.40
CA ALA A 149 -4.78 1.86 3.49
C ALA A 149 -3.68 0.93 3.96
N ILE A 150 -4.00 -0.36 4.07
CA ILE A 150 -3.05 -1.41 4.44
C ILE A 150 -2.72 -2.24 3.20
N SER A 151 -1.45 -2.57 2.99
CA SER A 151 -1.07 -3.48 1.92
C SER A 151 0.28 -4.15 2.17
N THR A 152 0.66 -5.00 1.22
CA THR A 152 1.99 -5.60 1.13
C THR A 152 2.81 -4.84 0.09
N TYR A 153 3.99 -4.39 0.51
CA TYR A 153 4.87 -3.56 -0.29
C TYR A 153 6.25 -4.16 -0.45
N PHE A 154 7.01 -3.61 -1.40
CA PHE A 154 8.44 -3.83 -1.60
C PHE A 154 9.10 -2.57 -2.15
N ALA A 155 10.42 -2.47 -2.09
CA ALA A 155 11.13 -1.28 -2.55
C ALA A 155 11.06 -1.10 -4.08
N ARG A 156 10.92 0.14 -4.58
CA ARG A 156 10.91 0.44 -6.03
C ARG A 156 12.18 -0.01 -6.75
N SER A 157 13.30 -0.04 -6.05
CA SER A 157 14.58 -0.52 -6.59
C SER A 157 14.51 -1.98 -7.01
N ILE A 158 13.77 -2.83 -6.28
CA ILE A 158 13.56 -4.24 -6.62
C ILE A 158 12.71 -4.35 -7.89
N LEU A 159 11.67 -3.52 -8.01
CA LEU A 159 10.86 -3.46 -9.22
C LEU A 159 11.67 -3.04 -10.45
N ALA A 160 12.48 -1.99 -10.31
CA ALA A 160 13.33 -1.50 -11.39
C ALA A 160 14.34 -2.57 -11.82
N GLU A 161 14.94 -3.28 -10.86
CA GLU A 161 15.83 -4.42 -11.12
C GLU A 161 15.10 -5.57 -11.82
N SER A 162 13.90 -5.92 -11.38
CA SER A 162 13.13 -7.04 -11.92
C SER A 162 12.67 -6.81 -13.35
N TYR A 163 12.25 -5.59 -13.66
CA TYR A 163 11.94 -5.19 -15.02
C TYR A 163 13.18 -5.19 -15.91
N PHE A 164 14.30 -4.65 -15.43
CA PHE A 164 15.52 -4.52 -16.22
C PHE A 164 16.16 -5.88 -16.52
N GLN A 165 16.19 -6.79 -15.55
CA GLN A 165 16.86 -8.09 -15.74
C GLN A 165 16.00 -9.09 -16.51
N ASP A 166 14.70 -9.17 -16.23
CA ASP A 166 13.85 -10.23 -16.81
C ASP A 166 12.43 -9.78 -17.19
N GLY A 167 12.14 -8.47 -17.25
CA GLY A 167 10.79 -7.98 -17.54
C GLY A 167 9.74 -8.42 -16.50
N ALA A 168 10.18 -8.83 -15.30
CA ALA A 168 9.30 -9.43 -14.31
C ALA A 168 8.44 -8.36 -13.64
N VAL A 169 7.12 -8.47 -13.85
CA VAL A 169 6.10 -7.58 -13.26
C VAL A 169 5.85 -8.01 -11.82
N LEU A 170 6.51 -7.44 -10.82
CA LEU A 170 6.29 -7.85 -9.42
C LEU A 170 5.02 -7.25 -8.77
N GLN A 171 4.39 -6.29 -9.43
CA GLN A 171 3.28 -5.50 -8.89
C GLN A 171 1.92 -6.20 -8.86
N HIS A 172 1.76 -7.33 -9.55
CA HIS A 172 0.45 -7.95 -9.69
C HIS A 172 0.49 -9.37 -9.17
N TYR A 173 -0.40 -9.75 -8.25
CA TYR A 173 -0.35 -11.05 -7.55
C TYR A 173 -0.17 -12.26 -8.49
N ARG A 174 -0.79 -12.24 -9.68
CA ARG A 174 -0.67 -13.33 -10.67
C ARG A 174 0.75 -13.59 -11.13
N SER A 175 1.63 -12.59 -11.11
CA SER A 175 3.02 -12.73 -11.58
C SER A 175 3.90 -13.59 -10.69
N TRP A 176 3.43 -13.94 -9.50
CA TRP A 176 4.19 -14.62 -8.47
C TRP A 176 4.05 -16.14 -8.49
N ASN A 177 3.23 -16.69 -9.38
CA ASN A 177 3.03 -18.13 -9.46
C ASN A 177 4.34 -18.84 -9.84
N THR A 178 4.71 -19.82 -9.03
CA THR A 178 6.02 -20.48 -9.12
C THR A 178 6.18 -21.41 -10.33
N SER A 179 5.07 -21.77 -10.97
CA SER A 179 5.08 -22.67 -12.13
C SER A 179 5.72 -22.03 -13.36
N TRP A 180 5.79 -20.69 -13.40
CA TRP A 180 6.30 -19.95 -14.54
C TRP A 180 7.09 -18.68 -14.19
N SER A 181 7.15 -18.29 -12.91
CA SER A 181 7.97 -17.15 -12.44
C SER A 181 9.08 -17.60 -11.47
N GLN A 182 10.15 -16.81 -11.43
CA GLN A 182 11.27 -16.99 -10.51
C GLN A 182 11.57 -15.66 -9.79
N ASN A 183 10.52 -15.03 -9.24
CA ASN A 183 10.61 -13.70 -8.67
C ASN A 183 11.48 -13.64 -7.41
N GLU A 184 11.73 -14.77 -6.75
CA GLU A 184 12.55 -14.87 -5.54
C GLU A 184 13.98 -14.33 -5.70
N LYS A 185 14.53 -14.35 -6.91
CA LYS A 185 15.92 -13.95 -7.16
C LYS A 185 16.21 -12.47 -6.91
N TYR A 186 15.17 -11.63 -6.93
CA TYR A 186 15.31 -10.19 -6.66
C TYR A 186 15.27 -9.86 -5.16
N PHE A 187 14.95 -10.84 -4.32
CA PHE A 187 14.81 -10.69 -2.89
C PHE A 187 15.96 -11.37 -2.15
N ALA A 188 16.13 -11.02 -0.88
CA ALA A 188 17.12 -11.66 -0.03
C ALA A 188 16.77 -13.13 0.18
N SER A 189 17.76 -14.02 0.13
CA SER A 189 17.56 -15.43 0.51
C SER A 189 17.35 -15.54 2.03
N LEU A 190 16.44 -16.41 2.47
CA LEU A 190 16.22 -16.65 3.91
C LEU A 190 17.51 -17.03 4.66
N ALA A 191 18.42 -17.75 4.00
CA ALA A 191 19.70 -18.16 4.58
C ALA A 191 20.66 -16.99 4.83
N SER A 192 20.46 -15.86 4.14
CA SER A 192 21.30 -14.65 4.28
C SER A 192 20.82 -13.70 5.39
N ILE A 193 19.62 -13.93 5.93
CA ILE A 193 18.99 -13.05 6.92
C ILE A 193 19.44 -13.45 8.32
N ASP A 194 19.93 -12.47 9.09
CA ASP A 194 20.24 -12.68 10.51
C ASP A 194 18.94 -12.91 11.31
N LYS A 195 18.81 -14.12 11.87
CA LYS A 195 17.68 -14.52 12.71
C LYS A 195 17.55 -13.69 13.99
N SER A 196 18.62 -13.01 14.42
CA SER A 196 18.55 -12.08 15.56
C SER A 196 17.57 -10.93 15.32
N LEU A 197 17.27 -10.62 14.06
CA LEU A 197 16.29 -9.60 13.66
C LEU A 197 14.84 -10.06 13.75
N LEU A 198 14.59 -11.36 13.99
CA LEU A 198 13.26 -11.96 13.98
C LEU A 198 12.83 -12.46 15.36
N HIS A 199 11.53 -12.44 15.61
CA HIS A 199 10.93 -13.17 16.71
C HIS A 199 10.81 -14.66 16.34
N PRO A 200 11.14 -15.58 17.26
CA PRO A 200 10.81 -17.00 17.11
C PRO A 200 9.30 -17.19 16.93
N CYS A 201 8.87 -18.11 16.06
CA CYS A 201 7.45 -18.31 15.76
C CYS A 201 6.61 -18.59 17.02
N ASN A 202 7.17 -19.35 17.98
CA ASN A 202 6.49 -19.70 19.22
C ASN A 202 6.22 -18.51 20.17
N GLU A 203 6.80 -17.35 19.90
CA GLU A 203 6.60 -16.09 20.65
C GLU A 203 5.65 -15.12 19.91
N THR A 204 5.04 -15.55 18.79
CA THR A 204 4.28 -14.67 17.89
C THR A 204 2.85 -15.15 17.67
N GLN A 205 2.06 -14.35 16.94
CA GLN A 205 0.70 -14.67 16.53
C GLN A 205 0.58 -15.85 15.56
N LEU A 206 1.70 -16.35 15.02
CA LEU A 206 1.73 -17.64 14.33
C LEU A 206 1.21 -18.80 15.21
N MET A 207 1.21 -18.64 16.54
CA MET A 207 0.66 -19.61 17.49
C MET A 207 -0.83 -19.42 17.81
N ALA A 208 -1.52 -18.43 17.22
CA ALA A 208 -2.91 -18.14 17.55
C ALA A 208 -3.90 -19.10 16.85
N SER A 209 -4.58 -19.96 17.61
CA SER A 209 -5.52 -20.96 17.06
C SER A 209 -6.63 -20.36 16.22
N SER A 210 -7.26 -19.28 16.68
CA SER A 210 -8.37 -18.63 15.95
C SER A 210 -7.96 -18.13 14.57
N GLN A 211 -6.76 -17.56 14.43
CA GLN A 211 -6.23 -17.10 13.15
C GLN A 211 -5.94 -18.29 12.22
N ASN A 212 -5.35 -19.35 12.75
CA ASN A 212 -5.00 -20.56 11.99
C ASN A 212 -6.23 -21.38 11.57
N GLU A 213 -7.31 -21.37 12.36
CA GLU A 213 -8.60 -21.93 11.97
C GLU A 213 -9.20 -21.16 10.78
N GLY A 214 -9.12 -19.83 10.78
CA GLY A 214 -9.51 -18.99 9.66
C GLY A 214 -8.68 -19.28 8.42
N TYR A 215 -7.35 -19.33 8.56
CA TYR A 215 -6.43 -19.72 7.49
C TYR A 215 -6.83 -21.07 6.87
N LEU A 216 -6.99 -22.10 7.70
CA LEU A 216 -7.37 -23.43 7.23
C LEU A 216 -8.73 -23.42 6.53
N LYS A 217 -9.72 -22.71 7.07
CA LYS A 217 -11.06 -22.63 6.51
C LYS A 217 -11.06 -22.10 5.08
N PHE A 218 -10.26 -21.08 4.77
CA PHE A 218 -10.27 -20.40 3.47
C PHE A 218 -9.24 -20.91 2.47
N THR A 219 -8.20 -21.61 2.94
CA THR A 219 -7.13 -22.13 2.08
C THR A 219 -7.15 -23.65 1.95
N GLY A 220 -7.68 -24.37 2.93
CA GLY A 220 -7.62 -25.84 3.01
C GLY A 220 -6.23 -26.40 3.31
N ASP A 221 -5.23 -25.57 3.58
CA ASP A 221 -3.84 -25.99 3.68
C ASP A 221 -3.43 -26.41 5.10
N MET A 222 -3.63 -27.70 5.42
CA MET A 222 -3.18 -28.27 6.69
C MET A 222 -1.67 -28.38 6.83
N ASP A 223 -0.92 -28.46 5.73
CA ASP A 223 0.54 -28.65 5.76
C ASP A 223 1.28 -27.41 6.29
N GLY A 224 0.62 -26.25 6.25
CA GLY A 224 1.08 -25.02 6.87
C GLY A 224 0.86 -24.96 8.38
N LEU A 225 0.16 -25.92 8.97
CA LEU A 225 -0.26 -25.92 10.37
C LEU A 225 0.20 -27.19 11.11
N ARG A 226 0.08 -27.15 12.43
CA ARG A 226 0.24 -28.29 13.33
C ARG A 226 -0.86 -28.23 14.39
N GLN A 227 -1.47 -29.39 14.66
CA GLN A 227 -2.39 -29.51 15.78
C GLN A 227 -1.62 -29.85 17.04
N GLN A 228 -1.83 -29.06 18.10
CA GLN A 228 -1.28 -29.33 19.42
C GLN A 228 -2.14 -30.35 20.18
N PRO A 229 -1.60 -30.99 21.24
CA PRO A 229 -2.34 -32.00 22.02
C PRO A 229 -3.64 -31.49 22.66
N ASN A 230 -3.74 -30.18 22.91
CA ASN A 230 -4.93 -29.54 23.45
C ASN A 230 -6.01 -29.24 22.40
N GLY A 231 -5.74 -29.54 21.12
CA GLY A 231 -6.63 -29.30 19.99
C GLY A 231 -6.32 -28.04 19.20
N ASP A 232 -5.50 -27.13 19.73
CA ASP A 232 -5.19 -25.84 19.11
C ASP A 232 -4.42 -26.02 17.79
N LEU A 233 -4.74 -25.18 16.81
CA LEU A 233 -4.01 -25.12 15.54
C LEU A 233 -2.93 -24.04 15.59
N VAL A 234 -1.68 -24.40 15.35
CA VAL A 234 -0.57 -23.45 15.29
C VAL A 234 0.15 -23.51 13.96
N ALA A 235 0.67 -22.39 13.49
CA ALA A 235 1.40 -22.35 12.24
C ALA A 235 2.70 -23.17 12.35
N TYR A 236 3.04 -23.88 11.28
CA TYR A 236 4.25 -24.68 11.22
C TYR A 236 5.43 -23.86 10.68
N CYS A 237 6.41 -23.59 11.53
CA CYS A 237 7.70 -23.02 11.12
C CYS A 237 8.81 -24.07 11.16
N PRO A 238 9.29 -24.58 10.00
CA PRO A 238 10.29 -25.66 9.96
C PRO A 238 11.62 -25.30 10.64
N ASP A 239 12.02 -24.03 10.56
CA ASP A 239 13.29 -23.55 11.10
C ASP A 239 13.15 -22.75 12.40
N GLY A 240 11.92 -22.68 12.93
CA GLY A 240 11.54 -21.94 14.14
C GLY A 240 11.25 -20.45 13.95
N TYR A 241 11.44 -19.87 12.76
CA TYR A 241 11.31 -18.42 12.52
C TYR A 241 10.42 -18.07 11.33
N TRP A 242 10.44 -18.89 10.28
CA TRP A 242 9.69 -18.65 9.05
C TRP A 242 8.57 -19.66 8.88
N TRP A 243 7.35 -19.16 8.70
CA TRP A 243 6.25 -19.93 8.14
C TRP A 243 6.37 -19.93 6.61
N LEU A 244 6.25 -21.08 5.96
CA LEU A 244 6.46 -21.20 4.50
C LEU A 244 5.14 -21.41 3.77
N SER A 245 4.89 -20.63 2.72
CA SER A 245 3.76 -20.87 1.82
C SER A 245 3.90 -22.21 1.08
N PRO A 246 2.78 -22.82 0.60
CA PRO A 246 2.85 -24.09 -0.12
C PRO A 246 3.84 -24.07 -1.30
N ALA A 247 3.87 -22.95 -2.02
CA ALA A 247 4.67 -22.76 -3.22
C ALA A 247 6.19 -22.92 -3.01
N CYS A 248 6.71 -22.72 -1.79
CA CYS A 248 8.15 -22.82 -1.51
C CYS A 248 8.53 -23.82 -0.40
N ARG A 249 7.59 -24.60 0.15
CA ARG A 249 7.90 -25.65 1.16
C ARG A 249 8.85 -26.74 0.69
N HIS A 250 8.77 -27.10 -0.58
CA HIS A 250 9.64 -28.12 -1.17
C HIS A 250 11.08 -27.63 -1.34
N ASN A 251 11.28 -26.31 -1.43
CA ASN A 251 12.58 -25.68 -1.55
C ASN A 251 12.59 -24.27 -0.92
N ALA A 252 12.93 -24.20 0.37
CA ALA A 252 12.94 -22.96 1.12
C ALA A 252 13.91 -21.89 0.57
N SER A 253 14.91 -22.28 -0.25
CA SER A 253 15.79 -21.32 -0.91
C SER A 253 15.09 -20.46 -1.96
N ARG A 254 13.90 -20.90 -2.42
CA ARG A 254 13.05 -20.15 -3.35
C ARG A 254 12.04 -19.24 -2.66
N CYS A 255 12.03 -19.19 -1.34
CA CYS A 255 11.09 -18.33 -0.62
C CYS A 255 11.56 -16.87 -0.60
N VAL A 256 10.62 -15.97 -0.84
CA VAL A 256 10.74 -14.53 -0.68
C VAL A 256 10.43 -14.17 0.77
N PRO A 257 11.31 -13.49 1.51
CA PRO A 257 11.03 -13.06 2.87
C PRO A 257 9.92 -12.00 2.86
N TYR A 258 8.91 -12.20 3.71
CA TYR A 258 7.92 -11.20 4.09
C TYR A 258 7.97 -11.00 5.60
N VAL A 259 8.01 -9.74 6.06
CA VAL A 259 7.96 -9.43 7.49
C VAL A 259 6.80 -8.53 7.84
N THR A 260 6.27 -8.77 9.04
CA THR A 260 5.38 -7.85 9.76
C THR A 260 5.95 -7.53 11.14
N ALA A 261 5.31 -6.63 11.87
CA ALA A 261 5.74 -6.13 13.17
C ALA A 261 4.86 -6.64 14.33
N ALA A 262 5.08 -6.08 15.52
CA ALA A 262 4.23 -6.21 16.69
C ALA A 262 3.86 -7.67 17.01
N LEU A 263 4.85 -8.57 17.14
CA LEU A 263 4.63 -10.00 17.41
C LEU A 263 3.69 -10.71 16.41
N GLY A 264 3.41 -10.10 15.26
CA GLY A 264 2.55 -10.66 14.24
C GLY A 264 1.08 -10.30 14.35
N TRP A 265 0.72 -9.27 15.13
CA TRP A 265 -0.67 -8.80 15.22
C TRP A 265 -1.21 -8.20 13.93
N TRP A 266 -0.34 -7.85 12.97
CA TRP A 266 -0.73 -7.12 11.77
C TRP A 266 -0.48 -7.92 10.49
N GLY A 267 -1.52 -8.12 9.69
CA GLY A 267 -1.42 -8.65 8.32
C GLY A 267 -0.86 -10.07 8.19
N LEU A 268 -0.77 -10.83 9.27
CA LEU A 268 -0.11 -12.15 9.26
C LEU A 268 -1.03 -13.22 8.67
N ASP A 269 -2.26 -13.32 9.18
CA ASP A 269 -3.29 -14.21 8.63
C ASP A 269 -3.73 -13.79 7.21
N ASP A 270 -3.80 -12.48 6.97
CA ASP A 270 -4.02 -11.87 5.65
C ASP A 270 -2.99 -12.36 4.63
N MET A 271 -1.70 -12.18 4.93
CA MET A 271 -0.64 -12.57 4.02
C MET A 271 -0.58 -14.09 3.84
N MET A 272 -0.73 -14.87 4.92
CA MET A 272 -0.79 -16.34 4.83
C MET A 272 -1.89 -16.82 3.88
N GLN A 273 -3.12 -16.27 3.99
CA GLN A 273 -4.22 -16.61 3.08
C GLN A 273 -3.90 -16.22 1.63
N LYS A 274 -3.41 -15.01 1.40
CA LYS A 274 -3.09 -14.50 0.05
C LYS A 274 -2.02 -15.33 -0.65
N VAL A 275 -0.90 -15.58 0.01
CA VAL A 275 0.24 -16.30 -0.61
C VAL A 275 -0.11 -17.75 -0.91
N THR A 276 -0.97 -18.37 -0.09
CA THR A 276 -1.48 -19.71 -0.36
C THR A 276 -2.49 -19.72 -1.49
N ALA A 277 -3.43 -18.77 -1.52
CA ALA A 277 -4.47 -18.71 -2.54
C ALA A 277 -3.92 -18.44 -3.95
N TYR A 278 -2.79 -17.74 -4.04
CA TYR A 278 -2.21 -17.28 -5.31
C TYR A 278 -0.87 -17.93 -5.67
N ASP A 279 -0.49 -19.00 -4.97
CA ASP A 279 0.74 -19.75 -5.23
C ASP A 279 2.01 -18.88 -5.21
N MET A 280 2.07 -17.94 -4.26
CA MET A 280 3.22 -17.04 -4.12
C MET A 280 4.30 -17.71 -3.26
N PRO A 281 5.58 -17.73 -3.66
CA PRO A 281 6.67 -18.35 -2.91
C PRO A 281 7.16 -17.44 -1.78
N VAL A 282 6.36 -17.28 -0.72
CA VAL A 282 6.66 -16.33 0.36
C VAL A 282 6.87 -17.08 1.67
N ALA A 283 7.90 -16.67 2.41
CA ALA A 283 8.12 -17.04 3.79
C ALA A 283 7.71 -15.88 4.71
N VAL A 284 6.77 -16.13 5.60
CA VAL A 284 6.20 -15.14 6.53
C VAL A 284 6.95 -15.22 7.85
N GLY A 285 7.51 -14.09 8.27
CA GLY A 285 8.21 -13.93 9.55
C GLY A 285 7.77 -12.67 10.28
N VAL A 286 8.21 -12.55 11.53
CA VAL A 286 7.89 -11.40 12.39
C VAL A 286 9.18 -10.72 12.81
N SER A 287 9.34 -9.45 12.44
CA SER A 287 10.53 -8.67 12.75
C SER A 287 10.50 -8.13 14.18
N ARG A 288 11.66 -8.08 14.84
CA ARG A 288 11.87 -7.39 16.13
C ARG A 288 11.97 -5.87 15.97
N ARG A 289 12.44 -5.41 14.81
CA ARG A 289 12.61 -4.00 14.43
C ARG A 289 12.16 -3.84 12.99
N TRP A 290 10.85 -3.75 12.80
CA TRP A 290 10.24 -3.75 11.48
C TRP A 290 10.64 -2.51 10.68
N GLU A 291 10.73 -1.36 11.35
CA GLU A 291 11.16 -0.07 10.83
C GLU A 291 12.59 -0.09 10.27
N GLU A 292 13.46 -0.95 10.80
CA GLU A 292 14.84 -1.11 10.30
C GLU A 292 14.96 -2.24 9.27
N PHE A 293 14.20 -3.33 9.44
CA PHE A 293 14.35 -4.55 8.63
C PHE A 293 14.10 -4.30 7.14
N ALA A 294 12.98 -3.66 6.80
CA ALA A 294 12.61 -3.42 5.40
C ALA A 294 13.54 -2.41 4.70
N LEU A 295 14.25 -1.57 5.47
CA LEU A 295 15.26 -0.64 4.94
C LEU A 295 16.59 -1.34 4.61
N GLN A 296 16.88 -2.48 5.24
CA GLN A 296 18.17 -3.18 5.13
C GLN A 296 18.11 -4.47 4.31
N VAL A 297 16.93 -5.10 4.24
CA VAL A 297 16.73 -6.39 3.59
C VAL A 297 15.80 -6.21 2.40
N LYS A 298 16.18 -6.75 1.24
CA LYS A 298 15.27 -6.84 0.08
C LYS A 298 14.17 -7.87 0.40
N CYS A 299 13.03 -7.41 0.89
CA CYS A 299 11.92 -8.25 1.29
C CYS A 299 10.57 -7.64 0.87
N LEU A 300 9.52 -8.44 0.99
CA LEU A 300 8.17 -7.92 1.11
C LEU A 300 7.95 -7.45 2.56
N PHE A 301 7.10 -6.47 2.77
CA PHE A 301 6.75 -6.02 4.11
C PHE A 301 5.32 -5.51 4.19
N TYR A 302 4.70 -5.75 5.34
CA TYR A 302 3.44 -5.13 5.72
C TYR A 302 3.63 -3.62 5.91
N TRP A 303 2.73 -2.80 5.39
CA TRP A 303 2.73 -1.36 5.68
C TRP A 303 1.34 -0.74 5.56
N TRP A 304 1.15 0.41 6.21
CA TRP A 304 -0.09 1.18 6.15
C TRP A 304 0.19 2.64 5.82
N ILE A 305 -0.66 3.28 5.02
CA ILE A 305 -0.62 4.71 4.72
C ILE A 305 -1.65 5.37 5.65
N PRO A 306 -1.37 6.54 6.27
CA PRO A 306 -0.35 7.55 5.95
C PRO A 306 1.02 7.44 6.67
N ASP A 307 1.42 6.27 7.18
CA ASP A 307 2.74 6.10 7.80
C ASP A 307 3.86 6.55 6.85
N ALA A 308 4.95 7.10 7.41
CA ALA A 308 6.05 7.65 6.61
C ALA A 308 7.32 6.80 6.65
N THR A 309 7.36 5.73 7.43
CA THR A 309 8.58 4.96 7.76
C THR A 309 9.32 4.51 6.51
N PHE A 310 8.61 4.12 5.45
CA PHE A 310 9.21 3.55 4.25
C PHE A 310 9.13 4.41 3.00
N LEU A 311 8.72 5.69 3.10
CA LEU A 311 8.61 6.56 1.92
C LEU A 311 9.92 6.69 1.13
N ASP A 312 11.07 6.64 1.81
CA ASP A 312 12.39 6.70 1.17
C ASP A 312 12.67 5.46 0.27
N LEU A 313 11.94 4.35 0.45
CA LEU A 313 11.98 3.17 -0.44
C LEU A 313 11.14 3.34 -1.71
N ALA A 314 10.35 4.42 -1.82
CA ALA A 314 9.29 4.60 -2.81
C ALA A 314 8.42 3.33 -2.95
N PRO A 315 7.80 2.86 -1.86
CA PRO A 315 7.28 1.52 -1.74
C PRO A 315 6.22 1.24 -2.81
N VAL A 316 6.32 0.05 -3.40
CA VAL A 316 5.47 -0.44 -4.47
C VAL A 316 4.53 -1.49 -3.89
N ASP A 317 3.23 -1.31 -4.10
CA ASP A 317 2.20 -2.24 -3.66
C ASP A 317 2.14 -3.48 -4.57
N ILE A 318 1.78 -4.62 -3.98
CA ILE A 318 1.28 -5.77 -4.74
C ILE A 318 -0.23 -5.63 -4.87
N THR A 319 -0.70 -5.45 -6.09
CA THR A 319 -2.12 -5.41 -6.43
C THR A 319 -2.71 -6.81 -6.34
N PHE A 320 -3.61 -7.01 -5.38
CA PHE A 320 -4.48 -8.19 -5.24
C PHE A 320 -5.85 -7.95 -5.89
N PRO A 321 -6.72 -8.98 -6.02
CA PRO A 321 -8.08 -8.76 -6.49
C PRO A 321 -8.81 -7.69 -5.66
N PRO A 322 -9.73 -6.91 -6.25
CA PRO A 322 -10.41 -5.82 -5.56
C PRO A 322 -11.03 -6.24 -4.22
N TYR A 323 -10.99 -5.35 -3.23
CA TYR A 323 -11.53 -5.57 -1.89
C TYR A 323 -12.98 -6.06 -1.93
N ASP A 324 -13.25 -7.14 -1.18
CA ASP A 324 -14.58 -7.66 -0.93
C ASP A 324 -14.91 -7.53 0.56
N PHE A 325 -15.75 -6.55 0.89
CA PHE A 325 -16.16 -6.27 2.26
C PHE A 325 -16.81 -7.48 2.94
N ASN A 326 -17.72 -8.18 2.26
CA ASN A 326 -18.45 -9.30 2.84
C ASN A 326 -17.53 -10.50 3.09
N ALA A 327 -16.56 -10.74 2.20
CA ALA A 327 -15.54 -11.76 2.40
C ALA A 327 -14.68 -11.43 3.63
N TYR A 328 -14.16 -10.19 3.71
CA TYR A 328 -13.25 -9.76 4.77
C TYR A 328 -13.86 -9.83 6.17
N ILE A 329 -15.10 -9.34 6.37
CA ILE A 329 -15.75 -9.40 7.69
C ILE A 329 -16.05 -10.83 8.15
N ASN A 330 -16.07 -11.79 7.22
CA ASN A 330 -16.24 -13.22 7.52
C ASN A 330 -14.91 -13.97 7.66
N GLY A 331 -13.78 -13.25 7.57
CA GLY A 331 -12.42 -13.77 7.74
C GLY A 331 -11.73 -14.24 6.45
N ASP A 332 -12.38 -14.11 5.28
CA ASP A 332 -11.75 -14.39 3.99
C ASP A 332 -10.97 -13.16 3.53
N LYS A 333 -9.65 -13.23 3.65
CA LYS A 333 -8.72 -12.11 3.45
C LYS A 333 -7.96 -12.20 2.13
N ARG A 334 -8.46 -12.97 1.16
CA ARG A 334 -7.71 -13.21 -0.11
C ARG A 334 -7.74 -12.01 -1.06
N THR A 335 -8.68 -11.07 -0.91
CA THR A 335 -8.72 -9.83 -1.71
C THR A 335 -7.81 -8.74 -1.14
N ALA A 336 -7.63 -7.62 -1.85
CA ALA A 336 -6.95 -6.44 -1.31
C ALA A 336 -7.63 -5.97 -0.02
N ALA A 337 -6.87 -5.42 0.93
CA ALA A 337 -7.47 -4.84 2.13
C ALA A 337 -8.24 -3.55 1.78
N ALA A 338 -9.19 -3.17 2.64
CA ALA A 338 -9.93 -1.93 2.47
C ALA A 338 -8.98 -0.72 2.51
N SER A 339 -9.29 0.30 1.71
CA SER A 339 -9.01 1.65 2.16
C SER A 339 -10.19 2.10 3.00
N SER A 340 -9.97 2.33 4.29
CA SER A 340 -11.02 2.65 5.25
C SER A 340 -10.78 4.02 5.86
N ALA A 341 -11.85 4.78 6.02
CA ALA A 341 -11.80 6.01 6.80
C ALA A 341 -11.38 5.64 8.23
N VAL A 342 -10.24 6.17 8.68
CA VAL A 342 -9.81 6.01 10.07
C VAL A 342 -10.80 6.77 10.94
N THR A 343 -11.31 6.18 12.02
CA THR A 343 -12.45 6.71 12.80
C THR A 343 -12.08 7.19 14.19
N LYS A 344 -13.06 7.84 14.81
CA LYS A 344 -13.05 8.37 16.17
C LYS A 344 -14.16 7.69 16.96
N ILE A 345 -13.84 7.16 18.13
CA ILE A 345 -14.79 6.41 18.96
C ILE A 345 -14.77 7.00 20.36
N VAL A 346 -15.95 7.16 20.96
CA VAL A 346 -16.07 7.64 22.33
C VAL A 346 -16.96 6.74 23.17
N SER A 347 -16.76 6.80 24.49
CA SER A 347 -17.65 6.16 25.44
C SER A 347 -19.04 6.79 25.38
N GLN A 348 -20.07 5.96 25.56
CA GLN A 348 -21.47 6.40 25.42
C GLN A 348 -21.85 7.47 26.45
N ASP A 349 -21.36 7.34 27.67
CA ASP A 349 -21.60 8.24 28.79
C ASP A 349 -20.94 9.62 28.60
N LEU A 350 -19.83 9.72 27.85
CA LEU A 350 -19.14 10.99 27.62
C LEU A 350 -20.06 11.99 26.92
N SER A 351 -21.00 11.51 26.10
CA SER A 351 -22.02 12.35 25.46
C SER A 351 -22.90 13.09 26.48
N SER A 352 -23.06 12.53 27.68
CA SER A 352 -23.77 13.17 28.80
C SER A 352 -22.86 13.94 29.74
N LEU A 353 -21.64 13.44 30.00
CA LEU A 353 -20.70 14.03 30.96
C LEU A 353 -19.97 15.27 30.40
N ALA A 354 -19.65 15.26 29.11
CA ALA A 354 -18.93 16.33 28.42
C ALA A 354 -19.39 16.45 26.95
N PRO A 355 -20.63 16.91 26.69
CA PRO A 355 -21.19 16.98 25.34
C PRO A 355 -20.37 17.86 24.40
N ASN A 356 -19.76 18.94 24.90
CA ASN A 356 -18.88 19.81 24.12
C ASN A 356 -17.57 19.13 23.70
N VAL A 357 -17.07 18.17 24.49
CA VAL A 357 -15.91 17.35 24.11
C VAL A 357 -16.29 16.37 23.01
N VAL A 358 -17.44 15.71 23.12
CA VAL A 358 -17.95 14.82 22.06
C VAL A 358 -18.18 15.59 20.77
N GLU A 359 -18.73 16.80 20.86
CA GLU A 359 -18.94 17.68 19.70
C GLU A 359 -17.60 18.11 19.07
N LEU A 360 -16.59 18.45 19.86
CA LEU A 360 -15.23 18.75 19.41
C LEU A 360 -14.67 17.56 18.61
N VAL A 361 -14.68 16.35 19.17
CA VAL A 361 -14.14 15.15 18.49
C VAL A 361 -14.94 14.81 17.24
N ARG A 362 -16.27 14.93 17.28
CA ARG A 362 -17.13 14.63 16.13
C ARG A 362 -16.85 15.58 14.97
N LYS A 363 -16.88 16.89 15.23
CA LYS A 363 -16.78 17.93 14.19
C LYS A 363 -15.38 18.06 13.62
N LYS A 364 -14.36 17.68 14.37
CA LYS A 364 -12.97 17.90 13.96
C LYS A 364 -12.39 16.67 13.36
N ASP A 365 -11.97 16.78 12.11
CA ASP A 365 -10.98 15.87 11.57
C ASP A 365 -9.58 16.21 12.11
N VAL A 366 -8.57 15.40 11.78
CA VAL A 366 -7.19 15.63 12.26
C VAL A 366 -6.68 17.02 11.86
N MET A 367 -7.11 17.53 10.71
CA MET A 367 -6.70 18.83 10.20
C MET A 367 -7.39 19.96 10.97
N ASP A 368 -8.67 19.83 11.32
CA ASP A 368 -9.41 20.76 12.15
C ASP A 368 -8.89 20.81 13.59
N MET A 369 -8.43 19.67 14.12
CA MET A 369 -7.78 19.61 15.43
C MET A 369 -6.47 20.39 15.40
N MET A 370 -5.67 20.21 14.34
CA MET A 370 -4.46 21.00 14.11
C MET A 370 -4.75 22.48 13.82
N GLN A 371 -5.93 22.82 13.28
CA GLN A 371 -6.35 24.21 13.04
C GLN A 371 -6.72 24.94 14.33
N GLU A 372 -7.41 24.29 15.27
CA GLU A 372 -7.79 24.95 16.52
C GLU A 372 -6.64 25.24 17.46
N TRP A 373 -5.47 24.65 17.20
CA TRP A 373 -4.23 25.10 17.80
C TRP A 373 -3.89 26.57 17.51
N ARG A 374 -4.57 27.23 16.56
CA ARG A 374 -4.24 28.60 16.19
C ARG A 374 -5.43 29.47 15.76
N LYS A 375 -6.02 30.15 16.75
CA LYS A 375 -6.73 31.43 16.54
C LYS A 375 -5.80 32.63 16.74
N SER A 376 -4.53 32.56 16.33
CA SER A 376 -3.70 33.77 16.28
C SER A 376 -3.93 34.48 14.94
N GLY A 377 -4.47 35.70 14.98
CA GLY A 377 -4.70 36.53 13.79
C GLY A 377 -3.44 37.09 13.11
N ASP A 378 -2.32 36.37 13.17
CA ASP A 378 -1.08 36.73 12.47
C ASP A 378 -0.80 35.69 11.36
N THR A 379 -1.18 36.03 10.14
CA THR A 379 -1.08 35.17 8.95
C THR A 379 0.30 35.21 8.29
N THR A 380 1.27 35.92 8.86
CA THR A 380 2.56 36.16 8.22
C THR A 380 3.53 34.97 8.31
N ARG A 381 3.29 33.99 9.20
CA ARG A 381 4.24 32.89 9.50
C ARG A 381 3.68 31.47 9.33
N ASP A 382 2.44 31.33 8.87
CA ASP A 382 1.68 30.07 8.97
C ASP A 382 1.65 29.29 7.67
N VAL A 383 2.84 28.81 7.30
CA VAL A 383 3.02 27.82 6.23
C VAL A 383 2.12 26.60 6.49
N ALA A 384 1.47 26.06 5.46
CA ALA A 384 0.52 24.92 5.46
C ALA A 384 -0.97 25.27 5.64
N PHE A 385 -1.27 26.53 5.92
CA PHE A 385 -2.63 27.05 6.05
C PHE A 385 -2.98 27.96 4.86
N GLY A 386 -4.26 28.24 4.68
CA GLY A 386 -4.73 29.22 3.71
C GLY A 386 -6.05 29.87 4.12
N LEU A 387 -6.33 31.02 3.53
CA LEU A 387 -7.58 31.75 3.71
C LEU A 387 -8.79 30.90 3.30
N TYR A 388 -9.78 30.82 4.18
CA TYR A 388 -11.00 30.09 4.00
C TYR A 388 -12.20 31.01 4.26
N ASN A 389 -13.15 31.02 3.32
CA ASN A 389 -14.37 31.81 3.46
C ASN A 389 -15.47 30.92 4.06
N THR A 390 -15.81 31.20 5.31
CA THR A 390 -16.82 30.45 6.07
C THR A 390 -18.24 30.57 5.52
N ASN A 391 -18.54 31.60 4.73
CA ASN A 391 -19.84 31.76 4.07
C ASN A 391 -19.94 30.97 2.76
N LEU A 392 -18.82 30.86 2.02
CA LEU A 392 -18.74 30.11 0.77
C LEU A 392 -18.35 28.64 0.97
N GLU A 393 -17.92 28.28 2.18
CA GLU A 393 -17.39 26.97 2.54
C GLU A 393 -16.22 26.50 1.63
N ASP A 394 -15.40 27.43 1.14
CA ASP A 394 -14.24 27.12 0.29
C ASP A 394 -13.02 28.01 0.62
N PHE A 395 -11.85 27.53 0.23
CA PHE A 395 -10.62 28.32 0.24
C PHE A 395 -10.73 29.48 -0.75
N THR A 396 -10.22 30.64 -0.36
CA THR A 396 -10.30 31.86 -1.17
C THR A 396 -8.98 32.60 -1.16
N SER A 397 -8.74 33.38 -2.21
CA SER A 397 -7.66 34.38 -2.27
C SER A 397 -8.18 35.80 -2.05
N ILE A 398 -9.50 35.98 -1.92
CA ILE A 398 -10.15 37.29 -1.84
C ILE A 398 -10.31 37.68 -0.37
N ARG A 399 -9.85 38.90 -0.04
CA ARG A 399 -9.87 39.48 1.32
C ARG A 399 -10.78 40.70 1.50
N ASP A 400 -11.70 40.91 0.57
CA ASP A 400 -12.55 42.11 0.55
C ASP A 400 -13.50 42.22 1.75
N ASP A 401 -13.95 41.08 2.29
CA ASP A 401 -14.77 41.00 3.50
C ASP A 401 -14.11 40.09 4.55
N LEU A 402 -13.45 40.73 5.51
CA LEU A 402 -12.75 40.05 6.61
C LEU A 402 -13.70 39.41 7.63
N THR A 403 -15.01 39.65 7.55
CA THR A 403 -16.00 39.16 8.52
C THR A 403 -16.16 37.63 8.48
N PHE A 404 -15.97 37.03 7.31
CA PHE A 404 -16.17 35.59 7.07
C PHE A 404 -14.86 34.84 6.79
N LEU A 405 -13.71 35.47 7.00
CA LEU A 405 -12.41 34.90 6.68
C LEU A 405 -11.72 34.32 7.91
N GLU A 406 -11.28 33.07 7.79
CA GLU A 406 -10.42 32.42 8.76
C GLU A 406 -9.28 31.67 8.04
N CYS A 407 -8.32 31.14 8.80
CA CYS A 407 -7.27 30.30 8.25
C CYS A 407 -7.59 28.83 8.52
N ARG A 408 -7.66 28.03 7.46
CA ARG A 408 -7.78 26.57 7.57
C ARG A 408 -6.55 25.89 6.98
N ALA A 409 -6.20 24.73 7.51
CA ALA A 409 -5.11 23.93 6.96
C ALA A 409 -5.51 23.46 5.57
N CYS A 410 -4.60 23.51 4.60
CA CYS A 410 -4.93 23.04 3.26
C CYS A 410 -5.27 21.55 3.29
N VAL A 411 -6.43 21.17 2.77
CA VAL A 411 -6.84 19.77 2.67
C VAL A 411 -6.02 19.03 1.61
N SER A 412 -6.09 17.69 1.60
CA SER A 412 -5.44 16.87 0.58
C SER A 412 -5.85 17.31 -0.83
N GLY A 413 -4.91 17.20 -1.77
CA GLY A 413 -5.03 17.78 -3.11
C GLY A 413 -4.73 19.28 -3.19
N ARG A 414 -4.46 19.97 -2.07
CA ARG A 414 -4.08 21.38 -2.05
C ARG A 414 -2.75 21.61 -1.30
N TYR A 415 -2.09 22.73 -1.60
CA TYR A 415 -0.91 23.20 -0.90
C TYR A 415 -1.00 24.68 -0.53
N SER A 416 -0.36 25.03 0.56
CA SER A 416 -0.27 26.40 1.06
C SER A 416 0.76 27.19 0.27
N LYS A 417 0.31 28.26 -0.37
CA LYS A 417 1.15 29.17 -1.14
C LYS A 417 1.05 30.58 -0.57
N GLN A 418 2.20 31.23 -0.41
CA GLN A 418 2.25 32.62 0.02
C GLN A 418 1.59 33.54 -1.01
N MET A 419 0.74 34.44 -0.51
CA MET A 419 0.05 35.49 -1.24
C MET A 419 0.41 36.83 -0.60
N GLN A 420 0.62 37.86 -1.42
CA GLN A 420 0.88 39.23 -0.97
C GLN A 420 -0.03 40.18 -1.74
N ASP A 421 -0.78 41.01 -1.02
CA ASP A 421 -1.60 42.09 -1.57
C ASP A 421 -1.43 43.36 -0.72
N ASP A 422 -2.29 44.36 -0.94
CA ASP A 422 -2.27 45.66 -0.25
C ASP A 422 -2.52 45.58 1.28
N ILE A 423 -3.10 44.47 1.77
CA ILE A 423 -3.34 44.22 3.21
C ILE A 423 -2.08 43.61 3.86
N GLY A 424 -1.26 42.88 3.10
CA GLY A 424 -0.01 42.28 3.57
C GLY A 424 0.19 40.84 3.10
N ILE A 425 1.10 40.12 3.75
CA ILE A 425 1.40 38.71 3.44
C ILE A 425 0.40 37.79 4.13
N THR A 426 -0.07 36.77 3.42
CA THR A 426 -0.88 35.66 3.93
C THR A 426 -0.58 34.40 3.12
N TYR A 427 -1.33 33.33 3.34
CA TYR A 427 -1.27 32.12 2.54
C TYR A 427 -2.66 31.78 1.96
N GLU A 428 -2.68 31.16 0.79
CA GLU A 428 -3.87 30.59 0.16
C GLU A 428 -3.65 29.10 -0.12
N CYS A 429 -4.71 28.30 -0.07
CA CYS A 429 -4.64 26.88 -0.41
C CYS A 429 -4.93 26.66 -1.88
N ARG A 430 -3.87 26.55 -2.68
CA ARG A 430 -4.00 26.28 -4.11
C ARG A 430 -4.16 24.79 -4.37
N PRO A 431 -5.05 24.39 -5.30
CA PRO A 431 -5.09 23.00 -5.73
C PRO A 431 -3.77 22.61 -6.39
N CYS A 432 -3.43 21.33 -6.27
CA CYS A 432 -2.32 20.76 -7.03
C CYS A 432 -2.61 20.94 -8.51
N GLU A 433 -1.63 21.46 -9.23
CA GLU A 433 -1.73 21.61 -10.67
C GLU A 433 -1.63 20.23 -11.35
N PRO A 434 -2.22 20.05 -12.54
CA PRO A 434 -2.01 18.84 -13.33
C PRO A 434 -0.53 18.47 -13.43
N GLY A 435 -0.26 17.17 -13.28
CA GLY A 435 1.07 16.59 -13.15
C GLY A 435 1.60 16.53 -11.72
N THR A 436 0.88 17.06 -10.75
CA THR A 436 1.23 16.97 -9.33
C THR A 436 0.10 16.37 -8.51
N SER A 437 0.44 15.80 -7.36
CA SER A 437 -0.54 15.29 -6.40
C SER A 437 -0.12 15.61 -4.97
N GLN A 438 -1.08 15.55 -4.06
CA GLN A 438 -0.78 15.68 -2.65
C GLN A 438 -1.76 14.85 -1.81
N PRO A 439 -1.36 13.66 -1.33
CA PRO A 439 -2.24 12.79 -0.55
C PRO A 439 -2.51 13.34 0.85
N SER A 440 -1.62 14.18 1.40
CA SER A 440 -1.72 14.71 2.77
C SER A 440 -2.28 16.13 2.83
N GLY A 441 -3.04 16.46 3.87
CA GLY A 441 -3.30 17.87 4.22
C GLY A 441 -2.05 18.60 4.74
N ALA A 442 -2.16 19.92 4.95
CA ALA A 442 -1.10 20.81 5.42
C ALA A 442 0.19 20.78 4.57
N ALA A 443 0.05 20.58 3.27
CA ALA A 443 1.20 20.58 2.38
C ALA A 443 1.71 22.00 2.06
N LEU A 444 3.03 22.14 1.89
CA LEU A 444 3.67 23.38 1.44
C LEU A 444 3.92 23.41 -0.07
N ALA A 445 3.83 22.24 -0.69
CA ALA A 445 3.98 22.03 -2.12
C ALA A 445 3.26 20.73 -2.49
N CYS A 446 2.85 20.64 -3.76
CA CYS A 446 2.43 19.36 -4.33
C CYS A 446 3.64 18.60 -4.85
N GLU A 447 3.56 17.28 -4.76
CA GLU A 447 4.62 16.40 -5.24
C GLU A 447 4.39 16.12 -6.74
N PRO A 448 5.42 16.25 -7.58
CA PRO A 448 5.29 15.89 -8.98
C PRO A 448 5.06 14.39 -9.11
N CYS A 449 4.14 14.00 -10.01
CA CYS A 449 3.99 12.61 -10.42
C CYS A 449 5.34 12.09 -10.92
N GLN A 450 5.70 10.88 -10.50
CA GLN A 450 6.99 10.31 -10.87
C GLN A 450 6.96 9.80 -12.32
N HIS A 451 8.10 9.38 -12.85
CA HIS A 451 8.15 8.71 -14.15
C HIS A 451 7.18 7.52 -14.19
N GLY A 452 6.50 7.36 -15.32
CA GLY A 452 5.43 6.37 -15.51
C GLY A 452 4.10 6.76 -14.87
N GLU A 453 3.98 7.95 -14.30
CA GLU A 453 2.76 8.43 -13.68
C GLU A 453 2.34 9.79 -14.26
N TYR A 454 1.05 10.08 -14.18
CA TYR A 454 0.45 11.32 -14.64
C TYR A 454 -0.70 11.74 -13.75
N GLN A 455 -1.08 13.01 -13.82
CA GLN A 455 -2.32 13.48 -13.21
C GLN A 455 -2.91 14.60 -14.05
N ASN A 456 -4.05 14.37 -14.68
CA ASN A 456 -4.69 15.34 -15.57
C ASN A 456 -5.64 16.31 -14.85
N ASN A 457 -6.05 15.99 -13.62
CA ASN A 457 -6.97 16.80 -12.84
C ASN A 457 -6.24 17.71 -11.86
N SER A 458 -6.78 18.92 -11.66
CA SER A 458 -6.35 19.78 -10.57
C SER A 458 -6.89 19.27 -9.24
N GLY A 459 -6.17 19.52 -8.14
CA GLY A 459 -6.65 19.19 -6.79
C GLY A 459 -6.55 17.71 -6.44
N SER A 460 -5.71 16.94 -7.13
CA SER A 460 -5.67 15.49 -6.99
C SER A 460 -4.79 15.02 -5.83
N GLN A 461 -5.24 13.93 -5.18
CA GLN A 461 -4.58 13.35 -4.01
C GLN A 461 -3.57 12.26 -4.38
N SER A 462 -3.64 11.73 -5.59
CA SER A 462 -2.75 10.70 -6.10
C SER A 462 -2.40 10.94 -7.56
N CYS A 463 -1.35 10.27 -8.05
CA CYS A 463 -1.03 10.18 -9.47
C CYS A 463 -1.52 8.86 -10.04
N ASN A 464 -1.99 8.89 -11.29
CA ASN A 464 -2.38 7.72 -12.06
C ASN A 464 -1.15 7.13 -12.75
N ARG A 465 -1.06 5.81 -12.87
CA ARG A 465 -0.03 5.16 -13.69
C ARG A 465 -0.40 5.27 -15.17
N CYS A 466 0.59 5.38 -16.06
CA CYS A 466 0.35 5.31 -17.50
C CYS A 466 -0.29 3.97 -17.87
N ASP A 467 -1.29 3.98 -18.74
CA ASP A 467 -1.92 2.76 -19.24
C ASP A 467 -0.96 1.94 -20.12
N ILE A 468 -1.31 0.68 -20.36
CA ILE A 468 -0.60 -0.16 -21.33
C ILE A 468 -0.63 0.51 -22.72
N GLY A 469 0.53 0.57 -23.38
CA GLY A 469 0.70 1.31 -24.63
C GLY A 469 0.96 2.79 -24.44
N GLN A 470 1.23 3.23 -23.21
CA GLN A 470 1.62 4.60 -22.89
C GLN A 470 2.84 4.61 -21.97
N TYR A 471 3.62 5.70 -22.04
CA TYR A 471 4.79 5.92 -21.20
C TYR A 471 4.88 7.39 -20.74
N GLN A 472 5.65 7.64 -19.67
CA GLN A 472 5.96 8.99 -19.23
C GLN A 472 7.39 9.07 -18.70
N ASP A 473 8.23 9.78 -19.45
CA ASP A 473 9.66 9.93 -19.22
C ASP A 473 10.05 11.23 -18.49
N GLN A 474 9.07 12.02 -18.07
CA GLN A 474 9.26 13.26 -17.32
C GLN A 474 8.46 13.23 -16.02
N LYS A 475 9.05 13.78 -14.95
CA LYS A 475 8.33 14.04 -13.71
C LYS A 475 7.38 15.22 -13.88
N GLY A 476 6.27 15.20 -13.16
CA GLY A 476 5.37 16.34 -13.12
C GLY A 476 4.47 16.47 -14.34
N SER A 477 4.30 15.39 -15.12
CA SER A 477 3.55 15.45 -16.39
C SER A 477 2.06 15.22 -16.18
N PRO A 478 1.18 16.00 -16.82
CA PRO A 478 -0.25 15.84 -16.67
C PRO A 478 -0.85 14.70 -17.51
N LEU A 479 -0.09 14.14 -18.45
CA LEU A 479 -0.55 13.10 -19.38
C LEU A 479 0.59 12.14 -19.71
N CYS A 480 0.26 10.91 -20.07
CA CYS A 480 1.21 9.96 -20.65
C CYS A 480 1.29 10.11 -22.17
N PHE A 481 2.44 9.80 -22.73
CA PHE A 481 2.65 9.71 -24.17
C PHE A 481 2.18 8.34 -24.67
N SER A 482 1.39 8.31 -25.73
CA SER A 482 1.08 7.06 -26.43
C SER A 482 2.31 6.52 -27.14
N CYS A 483 2.44 5.20 -27.18
CA CYS A 483 3.43 4.54 -28.01
C CYS A 483 3.19 4.85 -29.49
N PRO A 484 4.26 5.06 -30.29
CA PRO A 484 4.15 5.28 -31.73
C PRO A 484 3.51 4.08 -32.44
N GLU A 485 2.91 4.30 -33.62
CA GLU A 485 2.30 3.25 -34.46
C GLU A 485 1.25 2.37 -33.73
N GLY A 486 0.58 2.90 -32.70
CA GLY A 486 -0.38 2.11 -31.91
C GLY A 486 0.29 0.97 -31.11
N GLY A 487 1.59 1.13 -30.83
CA GLY A 487 2.37 0.18 -30.05
C GLY A 487 1.85 -0.05 -28.64
N THR A 488 2.32 -1.13 -28.03
CA THR A 488 2.05 -1.50 -26.65
C THR A 488 3.30 -1.34 -25.79
N THR A 489 3.10 -1.29 -24.48
CA THR A 489 4.17 -1.46 -23.48
C THR A 489 4.00 -2.83 -22.81
N LEU A 490 4.99 -3.24 -22.02
CA LEU A 490 4.94 -4.46 -21.22
C LEU A 490 3.86 -4.42 -20.12
N GLY A 491 3.53 -3.23 -19.63
CA GLY A 491 2.59 -3.02 -18.53
C GLY A 491 2.32 -1.53 -18.27
N PHE A 492 1.59 -1.27 -17.18
CA PHE A 492 1.33 0.08 -16.71
C PHE A 492 2.61 0.78 -16.27
N GLY A 493 2.61 2.11 -16.35
CA GLY A 493 3.64 2.97 -15.80
C GLY A 493 5.01 2.85 -16.46
N SER A 494 5.04 2.57 -17.77
CA SER A 494 6.28 2.64 -18.54
C SER A 494 6.90 4.04 -18.46
N ILE A 495 8.22 4.09 -18.38
CA ILE A 495 8.97 5.33 -18.11
C ILE A 495 9.73 5.83 -19.33
N SER A 496 9.67 5.12 -20.45
CA SER A 496 10.50 5.43 -21.61
C SER A 496 9.80 5.02 -22.90
N ARG A 497 10.02 5.84 -23.94
CA ARG A 497 9.63 5.49 -25.31
C ARG A 497 10.25 4.17 -25.77
N ALA A 498 11.43 3.83 -25.27
CA ALA A 498 12.14 2.60 -25.63
C ALA A 498 11.42 1.33 -25.15
N ASP A 499 10.49 1.45 -24.20
CA ASP A 499 9.68 0.34 -23.72
C ASP A 499 8.49 0.02 -24.66
N CYS A 500 8.26 0.87 -25.67
CA CYS A 500 7.23 0.66 -26.67
C CYS A 500 7.65 -0.42 -27.68
N GLY A 501 6.77 -1.38 -27.92
CA GLY A 501 6.92 -2.40 -28.95
C GLY A 501 5.59 -2.70 -29.65
N CYS A 502 5.59 -3.68 -30.53
CA CYS A 502 4.39 -4.01 -31.31
C CYS A 502 3.36 -4.79 -30.49
N PRO A 503 2.05 -4.57 -30.69
CA PRO A 503 1.04 -5.42 -30.06
C PRO A 503 1.13 -6.87 -30.57
N ALA A 504 0.47 -7.80 -29.88
CA ALA A 504 0.42 -9.19 -30.31
C ALA A 504 -0.16 -9.32 -31.73
N GLY A 505 0.40 -10.23 -32.52
CA GLY A 505 0.11 -10.39 -33.96
C GLY A 505 0.91 -9.46 -34.86
N TYR A 506 1.78 -8.60 -34.31
CA TYR A 506 2.64 -7.69 -35.06
C TYR A 506 4.10 -7.84 -34.63
N ILE A 507 5.02 -7.51 -35.54
CA ILE A 507 6.47 -7.57 -35.30
C ILE A 507 7.13 -6.25 -35.68
N ASN A 508 8.08 -5.80 -34.85
CA ASN A 508 8.90 -4.65 -35.18
C ASN A 508 9.92 -5.03 -36.24
N VAL A 509 9.83 -4.41 -37.43
CA VAL A 509 10.70 -4.72 -38.58
C VAL A 509 11.98 -3.90 -38.62
N GLU A 510 12.06 -2.86 -37.81
CA GLU A 510 13.24 -2.00 -37.66
C GLU A 510 14.14 -2.51 -36.52
N GLY A 511 15.46 -2.50 -36.74
CA GLY A 511 16.47 -3.05 -35.80
C GLY A 511 16.85 -2.13 -34.64
N ASN A 512 16.16 -1.00 -34.46
CA ASN A 512 16.44 -0.01 -33.43
C ASN A 512 15.18 0.32 -32.61
N ALA A 513 15.29 0.21 -31.28
CA ALA A 513 14.19 0.48 -30.33
C ALA A 513 13.64 1.93 -30.39
N SER A 514 14.27 2.83 -31.15
CA SER A 514 13.87 4.24 -31.30
C SER A 514 12.87 4.48 -32.44
N GLN A 515 12.80 3.58 -33.42
CA GLN A 515 11.84 3.61 -34.53
C GLN A 515 11.00 2.33 -34.48
N LEU A 516 9.80 2.47 -33.89
CA LEU A 516 8.84 1.38 -33.87
C LEU A 516 8.11 1.33 -35.22
N SER A 517 8.22 0.22 -35.95
CA SER A 517 7.48 -0.03 -37.18
C SER A 517 6.85 -1.41 -37.13
N CYS A 518 5.54 -1.45 -36.90
CA CYS A 518 4.82 -2.70 -36.69
C CYS A 518 4.25 -3.24 -38.00
N ALA A 519 4.78 -4.37 -38.45
CA ALA A 519 4.21 -5.14 -39.54
C ALA A 519 3.34 -6.27 -38.97
N GLU A 520 2.18 -6.49 -39.56
CA GLU A 520 1.33 -7.64 -39.21
C GLU A 520 2.07 -8.94 -39.53
N CYS A 521 2.04 -9.88 -38.59
CA CYS A 521 2.57 -11.21 -38.83
C CYS A 521 1.60 -11.99 -39.72
N GLY A 522 2.09 -12.33 -40.91
CA GLY A 522 1.34 -13.12 -41.88
C GLY A 522 1.15 -14.58 -41.44
N GLU A 523 0.45 -15.34 -42.27
CA GLU A 523 0.22 -16.77 -42.06
C GLU A 523 1.56 -17.53 -41.89
N GLY A 524 1.63 -18.37 -40.86
CA GLY A 524 2.82 -19.17 -40.58
C GLY A 524 3.75 -18.62 -39.51
N PHE A 525 3.34 -17.55 -38.82
CA PHE A 525 4.06 -16.99 -37.67
C PHE A 525 3.16 -16.91 -36.43
N ASP A 526 3.76 -17.12 -35.26
CA ASP A 526 3.20 -16.70 -33.98
C ASP A 526 4.05 -15.55 -33.45
N CYS A 527 3.43 -14.38 -33.30
CA CYS A 527 4.09 -13.15 -32.88
C CYS A 527 3.47 -12.65 -31.58
N PRO A 528 4.08 -12.95 -30.42
CA PRO A 528 3.69 -12.34 -29.16
C PRO A 528 3.90 -10.82 -29.19
N ALA A 529 3.31 -10.11 -28.22
CA ALA A 529 3.56 -8.67 -28.08
C ALA A 529 5.07 -8.39 -27.94
N LEU A 530 5.51 -7.20 -28.32
CA LEU A 530 6.90 -6.74 -28.26
C LEU A 530 7.87 -7.55 -29.14
N SER A 531 7.36 -8.38 -30.06
CA SER A 531 8.17 -9.15 -31.01
C SER A 531 9.02 -8.24 -31.89
N THR A 532 10.27 -8.64 -32.12
CA THR A 532 11.19 -7.95 -33.05
C THR A 532 11.73 -8.90 -34.10
N ARG A 533 12.08 -8.38 -35.27
CA ARG A 533 12.75 -9.15 -36.32
C ARG A 533 14.03 -9.83 -35.81
N ASP A 534 14.79 -9.15 -34.97
CA ASP A 534 16.03 -9.71 -34.41
C ASP A 534 15.75 -10.88 -33.46
N SER A 535 14.67 -10.80 -32.68
CA SER A 535 14.24 -11.93 -31.83
C SER A 535 13.75 -13.13 -32.64
N LEU A 536 13.12 -12.92 -33.81
CA LEU A 536 12.73 -14.00 -34.72
C LEU A 536 13.95 -14.74 -35.28
N ILE A 537 14.96 -13.99 -35.72
CA ILE A 537 16.17 -14.57 -36.33
C ILE A 537 17.03 -15.26 -35.26
N SER A 538 17.27 -14.59 -34.14
CA SER A 538 18.12 -15.12 -33.07
C SER A 538 17.46 -16.23 -32.26
N GLY A 539 16.13 -16.32 -32.28
CA GLY A 539 15.37 -17.21 -31.40
C GLY A 539 15.46 -16.82 -29.93
N SER A 540 15.78 -15.56 -29.63
CA SER A 540 15.98 -15.08 -28.26
C SER A 540 15.52 -13.63 -28.12
N SER A 541 14.97 -13.27 -26.96
CA SER A 541 14.57 -11.91 -26.63
C SER A 541 15.13 -11.54 -25.26
N ALA A 542 15.60 -10.31 -25.12
CA ALA A 542 16.00 -9.78 -23.81
C ALA A 542 14.84 -9.71 -22.81
N LEU A 543 13.60 -9.79 -23.29
CA LEU A 543 12.39 -9.79 -22.47
C LEU A 543 11.95 -11.20 -22.03
N GLY A 544 12.56 -12.26 -22.57
CA GLY A 544 12.22 -13.66 -22.31
C GLY A 544 11.57 -14.41 -23.47
N ASP A 545 11.51 -15.74 -23.37
CA ASP A 545 11.10 -16.66 -24.44
C ASP A 545 9.65 -16.44 -24.90
N GLN A 546 8.76 -15.98 -24.02
CA GLN A 546 7.37 -15.66 -24.32
C GLN A 546 7.19 -14.45 -25.25
N PHE A 547 8.26 -13.69 -25.50
CA PHE A 547 8.29 -12.57 -26.44
C PHE A 547 9.10 -12.90 -27.71
N VAL A 548 9.50 -14.16 -27.88
CA VAL A 548 10.20 -14.64 -29.07
C VAL A 548 9.17 -15.05 -30.11
N PRO A 549 9.07 -14.34 -31.25
CA PRO A 549 8.25 -14.77 -32.36
C PRO A 549 8.84 -16.02 -33.00
N VAL A 550 7.97 -16.90 -33.49
CA VAL A 550 8.37 -18.18 -34.09
C VAL A 550 7.67 -18.43 -35.42
N VAL A 551 8.34 -19.15 -36.31
CA VAL A 551 7.73 -19.78 -37.47
C VAL A 551 6.90 -20.97 -36.96
N LEU A 552 5.64 -21.06 -37.33
CA LEU A 552 4.77 -22.16 -36.96
C LEU A 552 5.18 -23.48 -37.64
N GLU A 553 4.82 -24.62 -37.04
CA GLU A 553 4.99 -25.92 -37.68
C GLU A 553 4.28 -25.97 -39.04
N ASN A 554 4.85 -26.69 -40.01
CA ASN A 554 4.46 -26.71 -41.43
C ASN A 554 4.81 -25.45 -42.23
N PHE A 555 5.39 -24.44 -41.61
CA PHE A 555 5.91 -23.27 -42.28
C PHE A 555 7.43 -23.18 -42.16
N TYR A 556 8.03 -22.47 -43.11
CA TYR A 556 9.47 -22.23 -43.20
C TYR A 556 9.71 -20.78 -43.63
N SER A 557 10.71 -20.13 -43.07
CA SER A 557 11.25 -18.86 -43.59
C SER A 557 12.77 -18.94 -43.69
N THR A 558 13.40 -18.05 -44.44
CA THR A 558 14.88 -18.00 -44.54
C THR A 558 15.43 -16.90 -43.63
N PRO A 559 16.67 -17.02 -43.12
CA PRO A 559 17.30 -15.94 -42.34
C PRO A 559 17.41 -14.61 -43.11
N GLU A 560 17.56 -14.66 -44.42
CA GLU A 560 17.69 -13.48 -45.29
C GLU A 560 16.34 -12.78 -45.52
N ALA A 561 15.24 -13.53 -45.46
CA ALA A 561 13.86 -13.03 -45.61
C ALA A 561 12.98 -13.64 -44.49
N PRO A 562 13.21 -13.26 -43.21
CA PRO A 562 12.68 -13.99 -42.06
C PRO A 562 11.15 -13.88 -41.91
N LEU A 563 10.55 -12.86 -42.52
CA LEU A 563 9.10 -12.64 -42.54
C LEU A 563 8.41 -13.21 -43.79
N ALA A 564 9.16 -13.80 -44.72
CA ALA A 564 8.60 -14.51 -45.86
C ALA A 564 8.32 -15.96 -45.47
N ALA A 565 7.04 -16.29 -45.23
CA ALA A 565 6.62 -17.65 -44.94
C ALA A 565 6.41 -18.46 -46.22
N TYR A 566 6.95 -19.67 -46.23
CA TYR A 566 6.71 -20.73 -47.19
C TYR A 566 5.96 -21.87 -46.49
N ARG A 567 4.84 -22.29 -47.04
CA ARG A 567 4.13 -23.48 -46.59
C ARG A 567 4.80 -24.73 -47.13
N CYS A 568 5.17 -25.66 -46.26
CA CYS A 568 5.90 -26.86 -46.65
C CYS A 568 4.97 -27.96 -47.17
N VAL A 569 5.49 -28.75 -48.13
CA VAL A 569 4.76 -29.86 -48.73
C VAL A 569 4.95 -31.13 -47.89
N GLY A 570 3.92 -31.49 -47.13
CA GLY A 570 3.91 -32.66 -46.23
C GLY A 570 4.19 -32.28 -44.77
N GLU A 571 3.42 -32.87 -43.85
CA GLU A 571 3.24 -32.40 -42.46
C GLU A 571 4.48 -32.46 -41.55
N PHE A 572 5.61 -32.97 -42.03
CA PHE A 572 6.76 -33.29 -41.18
C PHE A 572 8.10 -32.68 -41.61
N ARG A 573 8.14 -31.93 -42.72
CA ARG A 573 9.42 -31.39 -43.24
C ARG A 573 9.92 -30.18 -42.47
N CYS A 574 8.98 -29.30 -42.09
CA CYS A 574 9.28 -28.01 -41.49
C CYS A 574 8.79 -28.00 -40.05
N PRO A 575 9.71 -28.09 -39.07
CA PRO A 575 9.35 -28.13 -37.66
C PRO A 575 8.88 -26.76 -37.13
N GLY A 576 8.97 -25.69 -37.92
CA GLY A 576 8.83 -24.32 -37.42
C GLY A 576 10.07 -23.88 -36.63
N GLY A 577 9.89 -22.96 -35.69
CA GLY A 577 10.95 -22.40 -34.85
C GLY A 577 11.62 -21.18 -35.48
N THR A 578 12.94 -21.11 -35.46
CA THR A 578 13.69 -20.01 -36.06
C THR A 578 13.80 -20.16 -37.59
N PRO A 579 13.94 -19.05 -38.34
CA PRO A 579 14.18 -19.08 -39.78
C PRO A 579 15.34 -20.03 -40.16
N GLY A 580 15.16 -20.80 -41.22
CA GLY A 580 16.13 -21.77 -41.72
C GLY A 580 16.01 -23.19 -41.12
N SER A 581 15.07 -23.41 -40.20
CA SER A 581 14.91 -24.70 -39.51
C SER A 581 14.26 -25.77 -40.40
N CYS A 582 14.93 -26.92 -40.56
CA CYS A 582 14.44 -28.09 -41.28
C CYS A 582 14.54 -29.36 -40.44
N ARG A 583 13.58 -30.28 -40.59
CA ARG A 583 13.64 -31.60 -39.94
C ARG A 583 14.63 -32.49 -40.69
N SER A 584 15.35 -33.32 -39.95
CA SER A 584 16.44 -34.17 -40.49
C SER A 584 17.57 -33.32 -41.09
N SER A 585 18.39 -33.89 -41.97
CA SER A 585 19.44 -33.15 -42.67
C SER A 585 18.93 -32.37 -43.90
N LEU A 586 17.61 -32.17 -44.05
CA LEU A 586 17.04 -31.47 -45.21
C LEU A 586 17.49 -30.02 -45.27
N GLN A 587 17.61 -29.49 -46.48
CA GLN A 587 18.11 -28.14 -46.76
C GLN A 587 17.24 -27.47 -47.83
N GLY A 588 17.58 -26.22 -48.14
CA GLY A 588 16.89 -25.44 -49.16
C GLY A 588 15.56 -24.86 -48.68
N THR A 589 14.95 -24.04 -49.54
CA THR A 589 13.68 -23.37 -49.24
C THR A 589 12.57 -24.40 -49.01
N ALA A 590 11.85 -24.27 -47.89
CA ALA A 590 10.80 -25.20 -47.48
C ALA A 590 11.27 -26.67 -47.32
N CYS A 591 12.56 -26.87 -47.03
CA CYS A 591 13.16 -28.16 -46.73
C CYS A 591 12.93 -29.21 -47.84
N THR A 592 13.05 -28.78 -49.10
CA THR A 592 12.82 -29.63 -50.28
C THR A 592 14.07 -30.36 -50.76
N ASP A 593 15.25 -29.98 -50.29
CA ASP A 593 16.53 -30.47 -50.82
C ASP A 593 17.17 -31.49 -49.88
N CYS A 594 17.74 -32.55 -50.44
CA CYS A 594 18.56 -33.49 -49.70
C CYS A 594 20.01 -32.96 -49.58
N PRO A 595 20.75 -33.31 -48.51
CA PRO A 595 22.18 -33.08 -48.44
C PRO A 595 22.92 -33.59 -49.68
N GLN A 596 24.06 -32.96 -49.98
CA GLN A 596 24.92 -33.41 -51.05
C GLN A 596 25.28 -34.90 -50.90
N GLY A 597 24.97 -35.70 -51.94
CA GLY A 597 25.21 -37.15 -51.95
C GLY A 597 24.08 -38.01 -51.37
N GLN A 598 22.97 -37.42 -50.94
CA GLN A 598 21.76 -38.13 -50.51
C GLN A 598 20.62 -37.98 -51.53
N THR A 599 19.78 -39.00 -51.65
CA THR A 599 18.57 -38.99 -52.48
C THR A 599 17.35 -39.35 -51.65
N TRP A 600 16.17 -38.87 -52.04
CA TRP A 600 14.90 -39.32 -51.47
C TRP A 600 14.81 -40.85 -51.59
N GLY A 601 14.79 -41.55 -50.45
CA GLY A 601 14.45 -42.97 -50.42
C GLY A 601 12.96 -43.15 -50.65
N GLU A 602 12.56 -44.18 -51.39
CA GLU A 602 11.15 -44.57 -51.49
C GLU A 602 10.61 -44.87 -50.08
N ALA A 603 9.57 -44.13 -49.66
CA ALA A 603 8.94 -44.30 -48.36
C ALA A 603 8.42 -45.73 -48.19
N ARG A 604 8.66 -46.35 -47.02
CA ARG A 604 7.91 -47.50 -46.54
C ARG A 604 6.74 -47.05 -45.69
#